data_AF-A0A3S1AEA5-F1
#
_entry.id   AF-A0A3S1AEA5-F1
#
_cell.length_a   1.000
_cell.length_b   1.000
_cell.length_c   1.000
_cell.angle_alpha   90.00
_cell.angle_beta   90.00
_cell.angle_gamma   90.00
#
_symmetry.space_group_name_H-M   'P 1'
#
loop_
_entity.id
_entity.type
_entity.pdbx_description
1 polymer ?
#
loop_
_entity_poly.entity_id
_entity_poly.type
_entity_poly.pdbx_seq_one_letter_code
_entity_poly.pdbx_strand_id
1 'polypeptide(L)'
;YMGQCHGATVTSFHVMMGQCHGATVTSFHVMMGQCHGATVTSFYVMMGQCHGATVTSFHVMMGQCHGATITSFHVMIGQCHGATVTFFHVMMGQCHGATITSFHVMMGQCHGATVTSFHVVL
;
A
#
# COMPACT_ATOMS: atom_id res chain seq x y z
N TYR A 1 11.66 8.75 -15.24
CA TYR A 1 10.27 9.22 -15.03
C TYR A 1 9.45 8.78 -16.22
N MET A 2 8.37 8.02 -16.01
CA MET A 2 7.39 7.68 -17.04
C MET A 2 6.05 8.33 -16.70
N GLY A 3 5.43 9.01 -17.64
CA GLY A 3 4.12 9.65 -17.41
C GLY A 3 3.04 8.61 -17.10
N GLN A 4 2.93 7.58 -17.94
CA GLN A 4 1.97 6.50 -17.79
C GLN A 4 2.60 5.14 -18.16
N CYS A 5 2.16 4.09 -17.49
CA CYS A 5 2.53 2.70 -17.77
C CYS A 5 1.26 1.84 -17.79
N HIS A 6 1.09 1.02 -18.83
CA HIS A 6 -0.07 0.14 -19.02
C HIS A 6 0.40 -1.27 -19.36
N GLY A 7 -0.01 -2.27 -18.58
CA GLY A 7 0.19 -3.68 -18.92
C GLY A 7 1.66 -4.11 -19.08
N ALA A 8 2.59 -3.44 -18.39
CA ALA A 8 4.02 -3.70 -18.55
C ALA A 8 4.63 -4.41 -17.33
N THR A 9 5.78 -5.02 -17.55
CA THR A 9 6.68 -5.49 -16.49
C THR A 9 7.87 -4.55 -16.41
N VAL A 10 8.06 -3.91 -15.26
CA VAL A 10 9.14 -2.94 -15.02
C VAL A 10 10.06 -3.48 -13.94
N THR A 11 11.32 -3.72 -14.32
CA THR A 11 12.39 -4.09 -13.38
C THR A 11 13.47 -3.02 -13.42
N SER A 12 13.70 -2.32 -12.32
CA SER A 12 14.74 -1.28 -12.26
C SER A 12 15.13 -0.96 -10.82
N PHE A 13 16.23 -0.24 -10.62
CA PHE A 13 16.61 0.18 -9.26
C PHE A 13 15.68 1.28 -8.69
N HIS A 14 15.25 2.24 -9.54
CA HIS A 14 14.28 3.27 -9.18
C HIS A 14 13.17 3.39 -10.23
N VAL A 15 11.92 3.34 -9.78
CA VAL A 15 10.74 3.59 -10.60
C VAL A 15 10.05 4.86 -10.13
N MET A 16 9.84 5.80 -11.06
CA MET A 16 9.02 6.99 -10.84
C MET A 16 8.00 7.10 -11.96
N MET A 17 6.71 6.97 -11.63
CA MET A 17 5.61 7.00 -12.58
C MET A 17 4.49 7.95 -12.16
N GLY A 18 3.91 8.66 -13.12
CA GLY A 18 2.69 9.43 -12.88
C GLY A 18 1.50 8.49 -12.62
N GLN A 19 1.21 7.62 -13.59
CA GLN A 19 0.13 6.64 -13.50
C GLN A 19 0.58 5.25 -13.93
N CYS A 20 0.07 4.22 -13.26
CA CYS A 20 0.37 2.82 -13.52
C CYS A 20 -0.93 2.01 -13.54
N HIS A 21 -1.20 1.29 -14.63
CA HIS A 21 -2.40 0.47 -14.81
C HIS A 21 -2.02 -0.96 -15.20
N GLY A 22 -2.40 -1.95 -14.40
CA GLY A 22 -2.23 -3.36 -14.75
C GLY A 22 -0.77 -3.80 -14.91
N ALA A 23 0.18 -3.15 -14.22
CA ALA A 23 1.61 -3.43 -14.39
C ALA A 23 2.15 -4.33 -13.27
N THR A 24 3.26 -4.99 -13.54
CA THR A 24 4.10 -5.63 -12.53
C THR A 24 5.37 -4.81 -12.36
N VAL A 25 5.65 -4.35 -11.14
CA VAL A 25 6.79 -3.48 -10.85
C VAL A 25 7.68 -4.14 -9.79
N THR A 26 8.93 -4.39 -10.15
CA THR A 26 9.96 -4.87 -9.23
C THR A 26 11.07 -3.83 -9.16
N SER A 27 11.28 -3.22 -7.98
CA SER A 27 12.27 -2.16 -7.84
C SER A 27 12.81 -2.00 -6.44
N PHE A 28 13.96 -1.36 -6.26
CA PHE A 28 14.41 -1.01 -4.91
C PHE A 28 13.58 0.15 -4.34
N HIS A 29 13.26 1.17 -5.16
CA HIS A 29 12.32 2.24 -4.80
C HIS A 29 11.25 2.45 -5.86
N VAL A 30 10.00 2.57 -5.41
CA VAL A 30 8.85 2.90 -6.27
C VAL A 30 8.16 4.16 -5.76
N MET A 31 8.02 5.14 -6.65
CA MET A 31 7.18 6.31 -6.44
C MET A 31 6.12 6.37 -7.55
N MET A 32 4.85 6.31 -7.19
CA MET A 32 3.74 6.42 -8.13
C MET A 32 2.70 7.44 -7.68
N GLY A 33 2.26 8.30 -8.59
CA GLY A 33 1.13 9.18 -8.32
C GLY A 33 -0.16 8.37 -8.15
N GLN A 34 -0.48 7.57 -9.16
CA GLN A 34 -1.68 6.74 -9.26
C GLN A 34 -1.32 5.31 -9.66
N CYS A 35 -1.92 4.34 -8.98
CA CYS A 35 -1.73 2.91 -9.25
C CYS A 35 -3.10 2.21 -9.30
N HIS A 36 -3.38 1.50 -10.39
CA HIS A 36 -4.61 0.76 -10.59
C HIS A 36 -4.30 -0.67 -11.03
N GLY A 37 -4.71 -1.67 -10.24
CA GLY A 37 -4.57 -3.08 -10.65
C GLY A 37 -3.14 -3.56 -10.81
N ALA A 38 -2.16 -2.97 -10.11
CA ALA A 38 -0.76 -3.33 -10.25
C ALA A 38 -0.30 -4.33 -9.18
N THR A 39 0.77 -5.06 -9.49
CA THR A 39 1.55 -5.82 -8.51
C THR A 39 2.89 -5.12 -8.31
N VAL A 40 3.21 -4.74 -7.07
CA VAL A 40 4.41 -3.98 -6.73
C VAL A 40 5.22 -4.74 -5.70
N THR A 41 6.46 -5.08 -6.05
CA THR A 41 7.45 -5.67 -5.14
C THR A 41 8.62 -4.72 -5.00
N SER A 42 8.82 -4.15 -3.81
CA SER A 42 9.89 -3.17 -3.63
C SER A 42 10.40 -3.04 -2.20
N PHE A 43 11.62 -2.55 -2.00
CA PHE A 43 12.05 -2.23 -0.64
C PHE A 43 11.27 -1.02 -0.08
N TYR A 44 11.09 0.03 -0.88
CA TYR A 44 10.35 1.24 -0.51
C TYR A 44 9.26 1.56 -1.53
N VAL A 45 8.03 1.73 -1.07
CA VAL A 45 6.89 2.14 -1.89
C VAL A 45 6.27 3.43 -1.36
N MET A 46 6.17 4.43 -2.23
CA MET A 46 5.38 5.64 -2.01
C MET A 46 4.31 5.75 -3.10
N MET A 47 3.04 5.79 -2.71
CA MET A 47 1.93 5.97 -3.64
C MET A 47 0.97 7.08 -3.18
N GLY A 48 0.58 7.95 -4.11
CA GLY A 48 -0.46 8.95 -3.84
C GLY A 48 -1.81 8.26 -3.65
N GLN A 49 -2.29 7.58 -4.69
CA GLN A 49 -3.50 6.78 -4.65
C GLN A 49 -3.29 5.39 -5.26
N CYS A 50 -3.90 4.40 -4.65
CA CYS A 50 -3.81 2.99 -5.01
C CYS A 50 -5.20 2.36 -5.04
N HIS A 51 -5.57 1.74 -6.16
CA HIS A 51 -6.83 1.05 -6.36
C HIS A 51 -6.58 -0.38 -6.86
N GLY A 52 -7.05 -1.38 -6.12
CA GLY A 52 -6.99 -2.76 -6.60
C GLY A 52 -5.58 -3.34 -6.75
N ALA A 53 -4.59 -2.89 -5.96
CA ALA A 53 -3.21 -3.33 -6.12
C ALA A 53 -2.79 -4.40 -5.10
N THR A 54 -1.77 -5.16 -5.45
CA THR A 54 -1.03 -6.01 -4.52
C THR A 54 0.35 -5.41 -4.28
N VAL A 55 0.70 -5.15 -3.03
CA VAL A 55 1.95 -4.48 -2.66
C VAL A 55 2.72 -5.31 -1.63
N THR A 56 3.93 -5.71 -1.98
CA THR A 56 4.86 -6.39 -1.08
C THR A 56 6.09 -5.52 -0.90
N SER A 57 6.33 -5.05 0.32
CA SER A 57 7.44 -4.11 0.55
C SER A 57 8.00 -4.10 1.97
N PHE A 58 9.22 -3.62 2.17
CA PHE A 58 9.71 -3.39 3.53
C PHE A 58 9.05 -2.15 4.15
N HIS A 59 8.91 -1.07 3.39
CA HIS A 59 8.20 0.15 3.81
C HIS A 59 7.16 0.60 2.78
N VAL A 60 5.94 0.87 3.24
CA VAL A 60 4.86 1.43 2.43
C VAL A 60 4.36 2.74 3.01
N MET A 61 4.31 3.77 2.17
CA MET A 61 3.58 5.01 2.44
C MET A 61 2.52 5.21 1.36
N MET A 62 1.26 5.33 1.77
CA MET A 62 0.17 5.66 0.87
C MET A 62 -0.69 6.81 1.38
N GLY A 63 -1.06 7.71 0.48
CA GLY A 63 -2.10 8.69 0.77
C GLY A 63 -3.46 8.01 0.89
N GLN A 64 -3.86 7.34 -0.20
CA GLN A 64 -5.18 6.72 -0.36
C GLN A 64 -5.05 5.29 -0.87
N CYS A 65 -5.78 4.36 -0.24
CA CYS A 65 -5.81 2.96 -0.62
C CYS A 65 -7.25 2.46 -0.70
N HIS A 66 -7.63 1.90 -1.84
CA HIS A 66 -8.94 1.30 -2.08
C HIS A 66 -8.77 -0.12 -2.63
N GLY A 67 -9.32 -1.13 -1.97
CA GLY A 67 -9.35 -2.48 -2.53
C GLY A 67 -7.97 -3.13 -2.68
N ALA A 68 -7.01 -2.89 -1.78
CA ALA A 68 -5.64 -3.39 -1.94
C ALA A 68 -5.31 -4.55 -1.00
N THR A 69 -4.33 -5.37 -1.41
CA THR A 69 -3.65 -6.32 -0.54
C THR A 69 -2.23 -5.84 -0.31
N ILE A 70 -1.86 -5.62 0.95
CA ILE A 70 -0.56 -5.03 1.28
C ILE A 70 0.11 -5.89 2.35
N THR A 71 1.34 -6.31 2.05
CA THR A 71 2.20 -7.07 2.96
C THR A 71 3.49 -6.30 3.14
N SER A 72 3.79 -5.92 4.38
CA SER A 72 4.97 -5.09 4.64
C SER A 72 5.51 -5.17 6.07
N PHE A 73 6.72 -4.67 6.31
CA PHE A 73 7.22 -4.55 7.68
C PHE A 73 6.65 -3.28 8.35
N HIS A 74 6.70 -2.13 7.67
CA HIS A 74 6.14 -0.87 8.15
C HIS A 74 5.19 -0.23 7.15
N VAL A 75 4.02 0.19 7.64
CA VAL A 75 3.02 0.86 6.80
C VAL A 75 2.47 2.12 7.43
N MET A 76 2.39 3.16 6.59
CA MET A 76 1.67 4.39 6.87
C MET A 76 0.63 4.62 5.78
N ILE A 77 -0.65 4.68 6.16
CA ILE A 77 -1.75 4.96 5.24
C ILE A 77 -2.60 6.11 5.77
N GLY A 78 -2.80 7.15 4.95
CA GLY A 78 -3.70 8.24 5.29
C GLY A 78 -5.15 7.77 5.42
N GLN A 79 -5.70 7.26 4.31
CA GLN A 79 -7.06 6.69 4.27
C GLN A 79 -7.07 5.34 3.56
N CYS A 80 -7.80 4.39 4.14
CA CYS A 80 -7.91 3.02 3.67
C CYS A 80 -9.37 2.59 3.57
N HIS A 81 -9.77 2.07 2.41
CA HIS A 81 -11.10 1.53 2.16
C HIS A 81 -11.00 0.12 1.57
N GLY A 82 -11.56 -0.89 2.23
CA GLY A 82 -11.64 -2.22 1.63
C GLY A 82 -10.29 -2.91 1.43
N ALA A 83 -9.37 -2.88 2.40
CA ALA A 83 -8.04 -3.48 2.22
C ALA A 83 -7.79 -4.70 3.11
N THR A 84 -6.92 -5.59 2.63
CA THR A 84 -6.31 -6.64 3.46
C THR A 84 -4.86 -6.27 3.70
N VAL A 85 -4.46 -6.24 4.96
CA VAL A 85 -3.25 -5.56 5.38
C VAL A 85 -2.50 -6.38 6.44
N THR A 86 -1.29 -6.85 6.10
CA THR A 86 -0.50 -7.75 6.96
C THR A 86 0.89 -7.16 7.25
N PHE A 87 1.15 -6.83 8.51
CA PHE A 87 2.30 -5.98 8.89
C PHE A 87 3.00 -6.32 10.20
N PHE A 88 4.19 -5.76 10.41
CA PHE A 88 4.77 -5.69 11.76
C PHE A 88 4.28 -4.43 12.50
N HIS A 89 4.42 -3.26 11.90
CA HIS A 89 3.85 -2.01 12.40
C HIS A 89 2.97 -1.30 11.37
N VAL A 90 1.81 -0.81 11.80
CA VAL A 90 0.94 0.01 10.97
C VAL A 90 0.50 1.29 11.69
N MET A 91 0.54 2.40 10.96
CA MET A 91 -0.10 3.66 11.30
C MET A 91 -1.15 3.98 10.23
N MET A 92 -2.39 4.18 10.65
CA MET A 92 -3.50 4.43 9.73
C MET A 92 -4.36 5.61 10.21
N GLY A 93 -4.54 6.64 9.38
CA GLY A 93 -5.37 7.78 9.75
C GLY A 93 -6.84 7.41 9.84
N GLN A 94 -7.42 6.98 8.73
CA GLN A 94 -8.81 6.52 8.64
C GLN A 94 -8.92 5.17 7.93
N CYS A 95 -9.77 4.30 8.44
CA CYS A 95 -9.97 2.95 7.94
C CYS A 95 -11.47 2.61 7.83
N HIS A 96 -11.90 2.16 6.66
CA HIS A 96 -13.26 1.68 6.41
C HIS A 96 -13.22 0.29 5.77
N GLY A 97 -13.79 -0.72 6.43
CA GLY A 97 -13.94 -2.05 5.83
C GLY A 97 -12.62 -2.77 5.56
N ALA A 98 -11.67 -2.79 6.50
CA ALA A 98 -10.38 -3.46 6.29
C ALA A 98 -10.22 -4.71 7.17
N THR A 99 -9.36 -5.63 6.74
CA THR A 99 -8.84 -6.73 7.57
C THR A 99 -7.37 -6.49 7.84
N ILE A 100 -7.02 -6.17 9.08
CA ILE A 100 -5.67 -5.82 9.51
C ILE A 100 -5.14 -6.91 10.42
N THR A 101 -3.98 -7.47 10.05
CA THR A 101 -3.19 -8.36 10.90
C THR A 101 -1.84 -7.71 11.15
N SER A 102 -1.50 -7.40 12.40
CA SER A 102 -0.17 -6.85 12.68
C SER A 102 0.34 -7.09 14.10
N PHE A 103 1.62 -6.81 14.34
CA PHE A 103 2.15 -6.82 15.71
C PHE A 103 1.69 -5.55 16.47
N HIS A 104 1.87 -4.37 15.88
CA HIS A 104 1.35 -3.11 16.42
C HIS A 104 0.51 -2.32 15.42
N VAL A 105 -0.65 -1.84 15.89
CA VAL A 105 -1.54 -0.92 15.18
C VAL A 105 -1.61 0.40 15.93
N MET A 106 -1.45 1.50 15.19
CA MET A 106 -1.93 2.82 15.58
C MET A 106 -2.95 3.28 14.55
N MET A 107 -4.16 3.62 14.99
CA MET A 107 -5.24 4.03 14.10
C MET A 107 -5.96 5.26 14.64
N GLY A 108 -6.39 6.18 13.78
CA GLY A 108 -7.18 7.34 14.23
C GLY A 108 -8.69 7.08 14.22
N GLN A 109 -9.26 6.75 13.06
CA GLN A 109 -10.69 6.42 12.93
C GLN A 109 -10.88 5.10 12.20
N CYS A 110 -11.78 4.26 12.72
CA CYS A 110 -12.02 2.93 12.22
C CYS A 110 -13.51 2.59 12.14
N HIS A 111 -13.99 2.19 10.97
CA HIS A 111 -15.36 1.72 10.79
C HIS A 111 -15.37 0.40 10.03
N GLY A 112 -15.99 -0.62 10.64
CA GLY A 112 -16.17 -1.93 9.99
C GLY A 112 -14.87 -2.65 9.66
N ALA A 113 -13.79 -2.45 10.44
CA ALA A 113 -12.56 -3.21 10.26
C ALA A 113 -12.46 -4.35 11.26
N THR A 114 -11.83 -5.44 10.82
CA THR A 114 -11.37 -6.53 11.68
C THR A 114 -9.89 -6.34 11.94
N VAL A 115 -9.50 -6.18 13.21
CA VAL A 115 -8.11 -5.97 13.60
C VAL A 115 -7.64 -7.09 14.51
N THR A 116 -6.64 -7.84 14.06
CA THR A 116 -5.93 -8.84 14.85
C THR A 116 -4.53 -8.32 15.12
N SER A 117 -4.20 -8.03 16.38
CA SER A 117 -2.84 -7.61 16.72
C SER A 117 -2.43 -7.89 18.16
N PHE A 118 -1.12 -7.81 18.41
CA PHE A 118 -0.57 -7.87 19.76
C PHE A 118 -0.85 -6.57 20.53
N HIS A 119 -0.85 -5.42 19.85
CA HIS A 119 -1.08 -4.12 20.45
C HIS A 119 -1.83 -3.16 19.52
N VAL A 120 -2.89 -2.53 20.04
CA VAL A 120 -3.67 -1.51 19.32
C VAL A 120 -3.69 -0.20 20.11
N VAL A 121 -3.40 0.89 19.41
CA VAL A 121 -3.71 2.26 19.83
C VAL A 121 -4.75 2.82 18.87
N LEU A 122 -5.84 3.36 19.42
CA LEU A 122 -6.93 4.04 18.70
C LEU A 122 -6.92 5.54 19.02
#